data_AF-A0A2D6T598-F1
#
_entry.id   AF-A0A2D6T598-F1
#
_cell.length_a   1.000
_cell.length_b   1.000
_cell.length_c   1.000
_cell.angle_alpha   90.00
_cell.angle_beta   90.00
_cell.angle_gamma   90.00
#
_symmetry.space_group_name_H-M   'P 1'
#
loop_
_entity.id
_entity.type
_entity.pdbx_description
1 polymer ?
#
loop_
_entity_poly.entity_id
_entity_poly.type
_entity_poly.pdbx_seq_one_letter_code
_entity_poly.pdbx_strand_id
1 'polypeptide(L)' 'MFDEFLTNLAKQYLRKGSKVYLVGQIQTRKWQDDTGEDKYTTEVVLSQNQGELTMLDSRGEDDAGRRGGPPDQQSNG' A
#
# COMPACT_ATOMS: atom_id res chain seq x y z
N MET A 1 14.50 -8.78 -11.89
CA MET A 1 14.69 -7.33 -11.70
C MET A 1 13.36 -6.77 -11.22
N PHE A 2 13.33 -6.11 -10.07
CA PHE A 2 12.10 -5.49 -9.55
C PHE A 2 11.79 -4.21 -10.34
N ASP A 3 10.54 -3.80 -10.30
CA ASP A 3 10.13 -2.53 -10.88
C ASP A 3 10.51 -1.38 -9.92
N GLU A 4 11.40 -0.49 -10.38
CA GLU A 4 11.86 0.66 -9.60
C GLU A 4 10.75 1.68 -9.37
N PHE A 5 9.85 1.86 -10.34
CA PHE A 5 8.72 2.78 -10.23
C PHE A 5 7.74 2.32 -9.15
N LEU A 6 7.33 1.05 -9.17
CA LEU A 6 6.45 0.47 -8.16
C LEU A 6 7.08 0.53 -6.77
N THR A 7 8.40 0.31 -6.68
CA THR A 7 9.14 0.41 -5.42
C THR A 7 9.11 1.83 -4.85
N ASN A 8 9.34 2.84 -5.69
CA ASN A 8 9.33 4.25 -5.26
C ASN A 8 7.91 4.73 -4.91
N LEU A 9 6.90 4.34 -5.70
CA LEU A 9 5.50 4.60 -5.42
C LEU A 9 5.10 3.98 -4.07
N ALA A 10 5.46 2.72 -3.84
CA ALA A 10 5.19 2.03 -2.60
C ALA A 10 5.82 2.76 -1.39
N LYS A 11 7.10 3.13 -1.48
CA LYS A 11 7.81 3.86 -0.42
C LYS A 11 7.19 5.23 -0.10
N GLN A 12 6.72 5.94 -1.12
CA GLN A 12 6.22 7.31 -0.94
C GLN A 12 4.78 7.36 -0.45
N TYR A 13 3.95 6.38 -0.81
CA TYR A 13 2.49 6.47 -0.61
C TYR A 13 1.91 5.36 0.27
N LEU A 14 2.60 4.23 0.47
CA LEU A 14 2.10 3.20 1.38
C LEU A 14 2.49 3.48 2.82
N ARG A 15 1.51 3.38 3.69
CA ARG A 15 1.68 3.31 5.15
C ARG A 15 0.87 2.14 5.69
N LYS A 16 1.15 1.76 6.93
CA LYS A 16 0.33 0.74 7.61
C LYS A 16 -1.14 1.16 7.57
N GLY A 17 -2.00 0.28 7.08
CA GLY A 17 -3.44 0.52 6.95
C GLY A 17 -3.88 1.05 5.59
N SER A 18 -2.96 1.42 4.69
CA SER A 18 -3.32 1.80 3.32
C SER A 18 -4.05 0.68 2.59
N LYS A 19 -5.14 1.01 1.92
CA LYS A 19 -5.88 0.08 1.07
C LYS A 19 -5.32 0.13 -0.35
N VAL A 20 -5.01 -1.04 -0.89
CA VAL A 20 -4.46 -1.19 -2.25
C VAL A 20 -5.06 -2.38 -2.99
N TYR A 21 -5.09 -2.26 -4.30
CA TYR A 21 -5.25 -3.37 -5.24
C TYR A 21 -3.87 -3.72 -5.82
N LEU A 22 -3.54 -5.01 -5.89
CA LEU A 22 -2.27 -5.51 -6.41
C LEU A 22 -2.54 -6.64 -7.40
N VAL A 23 -1.81 -6.64 -8.52
CA VAL A 23 -1.73 -7.77 -9.45
C VAL A 23 -0.28 -8.18 -9.57
N GLY A 24 -0.02 -9.48 -9.47
CA GLY A 24 1.31 -10.04 -9.61
C GLY A 24 1.24 -11.55 -9.81
N GLN A 25 2.41 -12.18 -9.85
CA GLN A 25 2.53 -13.62 -10.03
C GLN A 25 2.74 -14.31 -8.67
N ILE A 26 2.06 -15.43 -8.46
CA ILE A 26 2.33 -16.29 -7.29
C ILE A 26 3.63 -17.04 -7.54
N GLN A 27 4.57 -16.92 -6.59
CA GLN A 27 5.82 -17.66 -6.61
C GLN A 27 6.02 -18.37 -5.29
N THR A 28 6.36 -19.66 -5.36
CA THR A 28 6.74 -20.44 -4.19
C THR A 28 8.24 -20.75 -4.29
N ARG A 29 9.01 -20.29 -3.31
CA ARG A 29 10.45 -20.59 -3.21
C ARG A 29 10.74 -21.52 -2.06
N LYS A 30 11.67 -22.43 -2.28
CA LYS A 30 12.25 -23.30 -1.27
C LYS A 30 13.58 -22.71 -0.79
N TRP A 31 13.80 -22.69 0.51
CA TRP A 31 15.08 -22.29 1.12
C TRP A 31 15.33 -23.15 2.36
N GLN A 32 16.57 -23.20 2.84
CA GLN A 32 16.92 -23.92 4.07
C GLN A 32 17.15 -22.92 5.20
N ASP A 33 16.59 -23.21 6.37
CA ASP A 33 16.87 -22.43 7.57
C ASP A 33 18.24 -22.78 8.18
N ASP A 34 18.60 -22.09 9.27
CA ASP A 34 19.90 -22.28 9.94
C ASP A 34 20.09 -23.68 10.53
N THR A 35 19.02 -24.47 10.65
CA THR A 35 19.06 -25.87 11.12
C THR A 35 19.17 -26.87 9.97
N GLY A 36 19.12 -26.40 8.71
CA GLY A 36 19.16 -27.21 7.50
C GLY A 36 17.79 -27.77 7.08
N GLU A 37 16.71 -27.36 7.75
CA GLU A 37 15.36 -27.80 7.39
C GLU A 37 14.84 -27.05 6.15
N ASP A 38 14.19 -27.79 5.26
CA ASP A 38 13.53 -27.22 4.08
C ASP A 38 12.30 -26.38 4.49
N LYS A 39 12.29 -25.11 4.11
CA LYS A 39 11.17 -24.17 4.28
C LYS A 39 10.65 -23.70 2.93
N TYR A 40 9.37 -23.35 2.88
CA TYR A 40 8.70 -22.85 1.69
C TYR A 40 8.09 -21.48 1.98
N THR A 41 8.20 -20.56 1.03
CA THR A 41 7.59 -19.23 1.12
C THR A 41 6.86 -18.97 -0.17
N THR A 42 5.57 -18.64 -0.06
CA THR A 42 4.71 -18.27 -1.18
C THR A 42 4.50 -16.75 -1.14
N GLU A 43 4.81 -16.07 -2.25
CA GLU A 43 4.82 -14.61 -2.35
C GLU A 43 4.06 -14.17 -3.61
N VAL A 44 3.47 -12.98 -3.57
CA VAL A 44 2.96 -12.28 -4.77
C VAL A 44 4.07 -11.37 -5.27
N VAL A 45 4.60 -11.65 -6.47
CA VAL A 45 5.74 -10.93 -7.04
C VAL A 45 5.27 -10.02 -8.17
N LEU A 46 5.58 -8.72 -8.05
CA LEU A 46 5.30 -7.72 -9.09
C LEU A 46 6.54 -7.55 -9.96
N SER A 47 6.43 -7.92 -11.23
CA SER A 47 7.49 -7.76 -12.24
C SER A 47 7.21 -6.56 -13.15
N GLN A 48 8.26 -5.98 -13.75
CA GLN A 48 8.17 -4.74 -14.55
C GLN A 48 7.06 -4.74 -15.61
N ASN A 49 6.76 -5.89 -16.23
CA ASN A 49 5.83 -5.97 -17.35
C ASN A 49 4.45 -6.56 -16.97
N GLN A 50 4.27 -7.04 -15.73
CA GLN A 50 3.06 -7.79 -15.34
C GLN A 50 2.55 -7.45 -13.93
N GLY A 51 3.26 -6.57 -13.20
CA GLY A 51 2.85 -6.10 -11.89
C GLY A 51 1.97 -4.84 -11.97
N GLU A 52 0.94 -4.78 -11.14
CA GLU A 52 0.12 -3.58 -10.96
C GLU A 52 -0.01 -3.25 -9.48
N LEU A 53 0.04 -1.95 -9.16
CA LEU A 53 -0.32 -1.42 -7.85
C LEU A 53 -1.23 -0.21 -8.02
N THR A 54 -2.42 -0.31 -7.45
CA THR A 54 -3.41 0.77 -7.46
C THR A 54 -3.81 1.13 -6.03
N MET A 55 -3.67 2.41 -5.68
CA MET A 55 -4.10 2.93 -4.38
C MET A 55 -5.62 3.02 -4.33
N LEU A 56 -6.23 2.51 -3.27
CA LEU A 56 -7.69 2.51 -3.07
C LEU A 56 -8.14 3.45 -1.96
N ASP A 57 -7.21 4.11 -1.27
CA ASP A 57 -7.56 5.11 -0.26
C ASP A 57 -8.25 6.31 -0.94
N SER A 58 -9.45 6.64 -0.47
CA SER A 58 -10.18 7.84 -0.88
C SER A 58 -9.34 9.06 -0.52
N ARG A 59 -9.16 10.00 -1.45
CA ARG A 59 -8.50 11.30 -1.25
C ARG A 59 -9.23 12.24 -0.24
N GLY A 60 -9.77 11.72 0.86
CA GLY A 60 -10.65 12.49 1.75
C GLY A 60 -10.80 12.03 3.20
N GLU A 61 -10.15 10.96 3.67
CA GLU A 61 -10.37 10.50 5.05
C GLU A 61 -9.33 10.96 6.09
N ASP A 62 -8.21 11.57 5.67
CA ASP A 62 -7.20 12.07 6.61
C ASP A 62 -7.40 13.53 7.08
N ASP A 63 -8.38 14.27 6.55
CA ASP A 63 -8.63 15.70 6.90
C ASP A 63 -9.94 15.94 7.68
N ALA A 64 -10.59 14.90 8.19
CA ALA A 64 -11.86 15.03 8.93
C ALA A 64 -11.69 15.13 10.47
N GLY A 65 -10.47 15.18 10.99
CA GLY A 65 -10.19 15.11 12.44
C GLY A 65 -9.74 16.42 13.12
N ARG A 66 -9.54 17.52 12.37
CA ARG A 66 -8.98 18.79 12.92
C ARG A 66 -9.68 20.04 12.39
N ARG A 67 -11.00 20.12 12.46
CA ARG A 67 -11.69 21.42 12.55
C ARG A 67 -12.75 21.34 13.63
N GLY A 68 -12.34 21.71 14.85
CA GLY A 68 -13.24 21.91 15.97
C GLY A 68 -14.28 22.98 15.65
N GLY A 69 -15.51 22.76 16.11
CA GLY A 69 -16.54 23.80 16.17
C GLY A 69 -16.28 24.82 17.30
N PRO A 70 -17.25 25.70 17.65
CA PRO A 70 -18.58 25.86 17.07
C PRO A 70 -18.88 27.37 16.75
N PRO A 71 -20.12 27.90 16.77
CA PRO A 71 -20.75 28.55 15.60
C PRO A 71 -21.11 30.05 15.81
N ASP A 72 -21.84 30.61 14.85
CA ASP A 72 -22.63 31.86 14.90
C ASP A 72 -21.91 33.23 14.91
N GLN A 73 -22.12 33.98 13.82
CA GLN A 73 -22.67 35.34 13.84
C GLN A 73 -23.02 35.79 12.40
N GLN A 74 -24.31 35.79 12.02
CA GLN A 74 -25.26 36.91 12.14
C GLN A 74 -25.19 37.93 10.99
N SER A 75 -26.34 38.06 10.31
CA SER A 75 -26.96 39.32 9.88
C SER A 75 -26.48 40.06 8.61
N ASN A 76 -27.44 40.10 7.67
CA ASN A 76 -27.86 41.22 6.81
C ASN A 76 -27.02 41.75 5.63
N GLY A 77 -27.75 41.97 4.54
CA GLY A 77 -27.40 42.73 3.35
C GLY A 77 -28.49 42.58 2.31
#